data_AF-A0A519CVB5-F1
#
_entry.id   AF-A0A519CVB5-F1
#
_cell.length_a   1.000
_cell.length_b   1.000
_cell.length_c   1.000
_cell.angle_alpha   90.00
_cell.angle_beta   90.00
_cell.angle_gamma   90.00
#
_symmetry.space_group_name_H-M   'P 1'
#
loop_
_entity.id
_entity.type
_entity.pdbx_description
1 polymer ?
#
loop_
_entity_poly.entity_id
_entity_poly.type
_entity_poly.pdbx_seq_one_letter_code
_entity_poly.pdbx_strand_id
1 'polypeptide(L)' 'MDDRPGHDFRYSMNSNKLQNELGWKSKTSFESGIENTVNWYLKNPNWWENLSESIFDHTPWKK' A
#
# COMPACT_ATOMS: atom_id res chain seq x y z
N MET A 1 -9.49 19.18 -11.53
CA MET A 1 -8.53 18.22 -10.95
C MET A 1 -8.62 17.03 -11.86
N ASP A 2 -7.63 16.89 -12.72
CA ASP A 2 -7.61 15.81 -13.70
C ASP A 2 -6.91 14.60 -13.07
N ASP A 3 -7.35 13.40 -13.43
CA ASP A 3 -6.71 12.17 -12.97
C ASP A 3 -5.26 12.10 -13.45
N ARG A 4 -4.41 11.34 -12.76
CA ARG A 4 -3.00 11.20 -13.11
C ARG A 4 -2.88 10.50 -14.48
N PRO A 5 -2.17 11.07 -15.47
CA PRO A 5 -1.92 10.38 -16.73
C PRO A 5 -1.33 8.99 -16.52
N GLY A 6 -1.91 7.98 -17.17
CA GLY A 6 -1.45 6.59 -17.07
C GLY A 6 -1.84 5.86 -15.79
N HIS A 7 -2.83 6.34 -15.03
CA HIS A 7 -3.42 5.56 -13.95
C HIS A 7 -4.43 4.54 -14.51
N ASP A 8 -4.05 3.26 -14.51
CA ASP A 8 -4.94 2.20 -14.99
C ASP A 8 -6.17 2.05 -14.07
N PHE A 9 -7.32 1.76 -14.67
CA PHE A 9 -8.58 1.69 -13.93
C PHE A 9 -8.70 0.49 -12.98
N ARG A 10 -8.05 -0.63 -13.29
CA ARG A 10 -8.21 -1.88 -12.53
C ARG A 10 -7.04 -2.82 -12.72
N TYR A 11 -6.54 -3.31 -11.58
CA TYR A 11 -5.70 -4.50 -11.52
C TYR A 11 -6.45 -5.62 -10.80
N SER A 12 -6.31 -6.84 -11.32
CA SER A 12 -6.86 -8.05 -10.71
C SER A 12 -5.98 -9.22 -11.07
N MET A 13 -5.67 -10.07 -10.08
CA MET A 13 -4.88 -11.28 -10.28
C MET A 13 -5.69 -12.50 -9.84
N ASN A 14 -5.44 -13.64 -10.51
CA ASN A 14 -6.00 -14.92 -10.12
C ASN A 14 -4.88 -15.82 -9.56
N SER A 15 -4.99 -16.16 -8.28
CA SER A 15 -3.99 -16.97 -7.56
C SER A 15 -4.36 -18.47 -7.49
N ASN A 16 -5.33 -18.96 -8.26
CA ASN A 16 -5.82 -20.34 -8.16
C ASN A 16 -4.72 -21.38 -8.41
N LYS A 17 -3.83 -21.14 -9.38
CA LYS A 17 -2.72 -22.06 -9.66
C LYS A 17 -1.85 -22.28 -8.41
N LEU A 18 -1.45 -21.19 -7.78
CA LEU A 18 -0.62 -21.18 -6.58
C LEU A 18 -1.34 -21.87 -5.39
N GLN A 19 -2.64 -21.62 -5.24
CA GLN A 19 -3.45 -22.26 -4.20
C GLN A 19 -3.59 -23.77 -4.42
N ASN A 20 -3.80 -24.21 -5.67
CA ASN A 20 -4.08 -25.60 -5.99
C ASN A 20 -2.82 -26.46 -6.02
N GLU A 21 -1.73 -25.95 -6.61
CA GLU A 21 -0.51 -26.73 -6.82
C GLU A 21 0.41 -26.71 -5.59
N LEU A 22 0.43 -25.58 -4.85
CA LEU A 22 1.36 -25.39 -3.73
C LEU A 22 0.64 -25.23 -2.38
N GLY A 23 -0.69 -25.31 -2.35
CA GLY A 23 -1.47 -25.19 -1.12
C GLY A 23 -1.39 -23.81 -0.45
N TRP A 24 -0.86 -22.80 -1.16
CA TRP A 24 -0.69 -21.46 -0.62
C TRP A 24 -2.04 -20.83 -0.31
N LYS A 25 -2.14 -20.11 0.80
CA LYS A 25 -3.28 -19.25 1.15
C LYS A 25 -2.77 -18.00 1.82
N SER A 26 -3.46 -16.87 1.63
CA SER A 26 -3.15 -15.67 2.41
C SER A 26 -3.36 -15.96 3.89
N LYS A 27 -2.37 -15.62 4.71
CA LYS A 27 -2.44 -15.74 6.17
C LYS A 27 -3.10 -14.52 6.81
N THR A 28 -3.22 -13.42 6.07
CA THR A 28 -3.66 -12.13 6.57
C THR A 28 -4.79 -11.62 5.67
N SER A 29 -5.89 -11.17 6.29
CA SER A 29 -6.95 -10.47 5.56
C SER A 29 -6.50 -9.04 5.27
N PHE A 30 -7.21 -8.35 4.37
CA PHE A 30 -6.90 -6.95 4.10
C PHE A 30 -7.07 -6.09 5.36
N GLU A 31 -8.15 -6.30 6.11
CA GLU A 31 -8.52 -5.53 7.30
C GLU A 31 -7.44 -5.65 8.39
N SER A 32 -7.04 -6.87 8.73
CA SER A 32 -5.98 -7.11 9.70
C SER A 32 -4.61 -6.64 9.19
N GLY A 33 -4.36 -6.77 7.88
CA GLY A 33 -3.12 -6.31 7.26
C GLY A 33 -2.96 -4.80 7.34
N ILE A 34 -4.01 -4.04 7.01
CA ILE A 34 -3.97 -2.58 7.02
C ILE A 34 -3.90 -2.03 8.46
N GLU A 35 -4.64 -2.62 9.41
CA GLU A 35 -4.56 -2.26 10.82
C GLU A 35 -3.13 -2.45 11.37
N ASN A 36 -2.52 -3.61 11.10
CA ASN A 36 -1.17 -3.90 11.53
C ASN A 36 -0.14 -2.97 10.87
N THR A 37 -0.35 -2.62 9.61
CA THR A 37 0.52 -1.68 8.89
C THR A 37 0.46 -0.30 9.53
N VAL A 38 -0.73 0.25 9.78
CA VAL A 38 -0.89 1.54 10.47
C VAL A 38 -0.23 1.51 11.86
N ASN A 39 -0.52 0.46 12.64
CA ASN A 39 0.07 0.29 13.96
C ASN A 39 1.60 0.21 13.91
N TRP A 40 2.17 -0.38 12.87
CA TRP A 40 3.61 -0.41 12.67
C TRP A 40 4.18 0.98 12.41
N TYR A 41 3.58 1.78 11.52
CA TYR A 41 4.07 3.14 11.25
C TYR A 41 4.02 4.05 12.49
N LEU A 42 2.97 3.92 13.31
CA LEU A 42 2.84 4.68 14.57
C LEU A 42 3.90 4.28 15.61
N LYS A 43 4.29 3.00 15.64
CA LYS A 43 5.31 2.48 16.58
C LYS A 43 6.74 2.70 16.11
N ASN A 44 6.96 3.03 14.85
CA ASN A 44 8.29 3.14 14.24
C ASN A 44 8.54 4.52 13.59
N PRO A 45 8.37 5.64 14.31
CA PRO A 45 8.55 6.98 13.77
C PRO A 45 9.95 7.21 13.17
N ASN A 46 11.00 6.76 13.86
CA ASN A 46 12.40 6.87 13.42
C ASN A 46 12.66 6.30 12.01
N TRP A 47 11.80 5.38 11.53
CA TRP A 47 11.94 4.78 10.21
C TRP A 47 11.57 5.76 9.08
N TRP A 48 10.54 6.59 9.28
CA TRP A 48 10.04 7.51 8.25
C TRP A 48 10.27 8.99 8.55
N GLU A 49 10.60 9.37 9.79
CA GLU A 49 10.80 10.78 10.17
C GLU A 49 11.97 11.47 9.44
N ASN A 50 12.96 10.71 8.97
CA ASN A 50 14.10 11.27 8.22
C ASN A 50 13.81 11.49 6.73
N LEU A 51 12.57 11.28 6.28
CA LEU A 51 12.17 11.55 4.90
C LEU A 51 12.09 13.06 4.64
N SER A 52 12.38 13.46 3.41
CA SER A 52 12.36 14.87 3.00
C SER A 52 11.00 15.52 3.25
N GLU A 53 10.99 16.72 3.84
CA GLU A 53 9.77 17.53 4.07
C GLU A 53 8.95 17.75 2.79
N SER A 54 9.62 17.78 1.62
CA SER A 54 8.95 17.91 0.33
C SER A 54 7.95 16.79 0.00
N ILE A 55 8.06 15.63 0.67
CA ILE A 55 7.12 14.51 0.56
C ILE A 55 5.83 14.79 1.33
N PHE A 56 5.89 15.57 2.39
CA PHE A 56 4.76 15.91 3.27
C PHE A 56 4.12 17.27 2.93
N ASP A 57 4.40 17.80 1.73
CA ASP A 57 3.74 18.99 1.20
C ASP A 57 2.22 18.85 1.36
N HIS A 58 1.54 19.91 1.78
CA HIS A 58 0.09 19.90 1.97
C HIS A 58 -0.68 19.94 0.64
N THR A 59 -0.02 20.32 -0.45
CA THR A 59 -0.62 20.42 -1.79
C THR A 59 0.26 19.87 -2.92
N PRO A 60 0.75 18.61 -2.84
CA PRO A 60 1.72 18.06 -3.79
C PRO A 60 1.18 17.95 -5.21
N TRP A 61 -0.15 17.93 -5.39
CA TRP A 61 -0.84 17.86 -6.68
C TRP A 61 -0.93 19.20 -7.43
N LYS A 62 -0.46 20.31 -6.84
CA LYS A 62 -0.48 21.65 -7.47
C LYS A 62 0.82 22.02 -8.19
N LYS A 63 1.84 21.15 -8.12
CA LYS A 63 3.10 21.33 -8.85
C LYS A 63 2.93 21.08 -10.34
#